data_AF-B2RJ93-F1
#
_entry.id   AF-B2RJ93-F1
#
_cell.length_a   1.000
_cell.length_b   1.000
_cell.length_c   1.000
_cell.angle_alpha   90.00
_cell.angle_beta   90.00
_cell.angle_gamma   90.00
#
_symmetry.space_group_name_H-M   'P 1'
#
loop_
_entity.id
_entity.type
_entity.pdbx_description
1 polymer ?
#
loop_
_entity_poly.entity_id
_entity_poly.type
_entity_poly.pdbx_seq_one_letter_code
_entity_poly.pdbx_strand_id
1 'polypeptide(L)'
;MNGNPLELAIENKILSVSYKSLPDILNYFAVTTGIDKKQIDETELNSLLEIKATRNLLLHNNLVINNIYKDTAGPNIRKPNNGNGKLSIDKDYLLQSLKTIKQVLEKIKTALLDKYASYTNVEAVKRLFQYIFKTPIMVFEKEFEIDDDQIVGFKSENSAIDRLSTSERFFYDIWLAHSFGKCFQFKPGSIYHLDNNNIEKLKYFISALELLKS
;
A
#
# COMPACT_ATOMS: atom_id res chain seq x y z
N MET A 1 2.90 8.79 29.50
CA MET A 1 3.49 7.99 28.40
C MET A 1 2.38 7.83 27.38
N ASN A 2 2.31 8.73 26.39
CA ASN A 2 1.14 8.89 25.51
C ASN A 2 1.52 8.48 24.08
N GLY A 3 1.64 7.18 23.83
CA GLY A 3 1.79 6.63 22.48
C GLY A 3 0.67 5.65 22.19
N ASN A 4 0.13 5.69 20.98
CA ASN A 4 -0.87 4.72 20.52
C ASN A 4 -0.28 3.29 20.66
N PRO A 5 -0.92 2.38 21.41
CA PRO A 5 -0.39 1.03 21.62
C PRO A 5 -0.10 0.27 20.31
N LEU A 6 -0.85 0.57 19.24
CA LEU A 6 -0.62 0.01 17.92
C LEU A 6 0.67 0.53 17.29
N GLU A 7 0.94 1.84 17.37
CA GLU A 7 2.16 2.45 16.85
C GLU A 7 3.40 1.87 17.54
N LEU A 8 3.37 1.74 18.87
CA LEU A 8 4.44 1.10 19.63
C LEU A 8 4.66 -0.36 19.22
N ALA A 9 3.58 -1.11 18.98
CA ALA A 9 3.68 -2.49 18.48
C ALA A 9 4.31 -2.55 17.08
N ILE A 10 3.93 -1.62 16.19
CA ILE A 10 4.49 -1.51 14.84
C ILE A 10 5.98 -1.15 14.90
N GLU A 11 6.37 -0.15 15.67
CA GLU A 11 7.77 0.26 15.84
C GLU A 11 8.63 -0.88 16.36
N ASN A 12 8.19 -1.55 17.43
CA ASN A 12 8.88 -2.71 17.99
C ASN A 12 9.04 -3.82 16.95
N LYS A 13 8.02 -4.03 16.10
CA LYS A 13 8.10 -5.02 15.03
C LYS A 13 9.11 -4.63 13.95
N ILE A 14 9.10 -3.38 13.50
CA ILE A 14 10.04 -2.85 12.50
C ILE A 14 11.49 -2.96 13.01
N LEU A 15 11.73 -2.60 14.28
CA LEU A 15 13.03 -2.75 14.92
C LEU A 15 13.45 -4.21 14.92
N SER A 16 12.58 -5.13 15.39
CA SER A 16 12.89 -6.56 15.44
C SER A 16 13.26 -7.17 14.09
N VAL A 17 12.67 -6.66 12.99
CA VAL A 17 12.97 -7.11 11.63
C VAL A 17 14.26 -6.50 11.12
N SER A 18 14.51 -5.21 11.40
CA SER A 18 15.72 -4.49 11.00
C SER A 18 17.03 -5.12 11.51
N TYR A 19 16.97 -5.82 12.66
CA TYR A 19 18.11 -6.56 13.21
C TYR A 19 18.39 -7.91 12.53
N LYS A 20 17.51 -8.39 11.63
CA LYS A 20 17.68 -9.68 10.96
C LYS A 20 18.65 -9.62 9.78
N SER A 21 18.88 -10.78 9.17
CA SER A 21 19.62 -10.88 7.92
C SER A 21 18.88 -10.12 6.80
N LEU A 22 19.61 -9.67 5.78
CA LEU A 22 18.97 -9.00 4.64
C LEU A 22 17.94 -9.91 3.93
N PRO A 23 18.21 -11.21 3.68
CA PRO A 23 17.21 -12.14 3.16
C PRO A 23 15.94 -12.20 4.02
N ASP A 24 16.07 -12.19 5.35
CA ASP A 24 14.91 -12.21 6.26
C ASP A 24 14.10 -10.92 6.19
N ILE A 25 14.76 -9.77 6.08
CA ILE A 25 14.12 -8.46 5.90
C ILE A 25 13.32 -8.45 4.61
N LEU A 26 13.93 -8.86 3.49
CA LEU A 26 13.29 -8.90 2.18
C LEU A 26 12.13 -9.90 2.14
N ASN A 27 12.31 -11.07 2.76
CA ASN A 27 11.26 -12.07 2.89
C ASN A 27 10.09 -11.55 3.74
N TYR A 28 10.36 -10.92 4.88
CA TYR A 28 9.34 -10.29 5.70
C TYR A 28 8.57 -9.22 4.93
N PHE A 29 9.29 -8.37 4.20
CA PHE A 29 8.71 -7.31 3.38
C PHE A 29 7.79 -7.89 2.30
N ALA A 30 8.26 -8.89 1.54
CA ALA A 30 7.49 -9.53 0.48
C ALA A 30 6.23 -10.24 1.02
N VAL A 31 6.34 -10.95 2.13
CA VAL A 31 5.19 -11.60 2.80
C VAL A 31 4.18 -10.57 3.28
N THR A 32 4.64 -9.50 3.92
CA THR A 32 3.76 -8.47 4.50
C THR A 32 3.02 -7.67 3.43
N THR A 33 3.70 -7.35 2.33
CA THR A 33 3.14 -6.54 1.23
C THR A 33 2.50 -7.39 0.13
N GLY A 34 2.63 -8.72 0.17
CA GLY A 34 2.05 -9.62 -0.81
C GLY A 34 2.63 -9.52 -2.23
N ILE A 35 3.79 -8.89 -2.38
CA ILE A 35 4.57 -8.89 -3.65
C ILE A 35 5.35 -10.21 -3.78
N ASP A 36 5.74 -10.56 -5.01
CA ASP A 36 6.54 -11.77 -5.24
C ASP A 36 7.92 -11.66 -4.55
N LYS A 37 8.38 -12.76 -3.94
CA LYS A 37 9.73 -12.85 -3.35
C LYS A 37 10.82 -12.82 -4.41
N LYS A 38 10.50 -13.22 -5.65
CA LYS A 38 11.43 -13.29 -6.78
C LYS A 38 11.66 -11.94 -7.47
N GLN A 39 11.15 -10.83 -6.91
CA GLN A 39 11.40 -9.49 -7.44
C GLN A 39 12.89 -9.11 -7.37
N ILE A 40 13.60 -9.65 -6.38
CA ILE A 40 15.04 -9.49 -6.23
C ILE A 40 15.68 -10.81 -6.59
N ASP A 41 16.51 -10.82 -7.62
CA ASP A 41 17.20 -12.03 -8.02
C ASP A 41 18.39 -12.33 -7.09
N GLU A 42 18.94 -13.54 -7.20
CA GLU A 42 20.05 -13.99 -6.37
C GLU A 42 21.32 -13.14 -6.57
N THR A 43 21.55 -12.63 -7.78
CA THR A 43 22.72 -11.80 -8.09
C THR A 43 22.64 -10.45 -7.40
N GLU A 44 21.45 -9.83 -7.41
CA GLU A 44 21.16 -8.59 -6.69
C GLU A 44 21.26 -8.79 -5.18
N LEU A 45 20.69 -9.88 -4.66
CA LEU A 45 20.77 -10.22 -3.24
C LEU A 45 22.22 -10.37 -2.78
N ASN A 46 23.02 -11.13 -3.53
CA ASN A 46 24.43 -11.34 -3.24
C ASN A 46 25.23 -10.03 -3.27
N SER A 47 24.88 -9.12 -4.19
CA SER A 47 25.49 -7.78 -4.26
C SER A 47 25.13 -6.93 -3.04
N LEU A 48 23.87 -6.93 -2.62
CA LEU A 48 23.44 -6.20 -1.43
C LEU A 48 24.03 -6.76 -0.13
N LEU A 49 24.19 -8.08 -0.03
CA LEU A 49 24.87 -8.74 1.09
C LEU A 49 26.32 -8.24 1.23
N GLU A 50 27.06 -8.22 0.13
CA GLU A 50 28.44 -7.70 0.08
C GLU A 50 28.49 -6.24 0.52
N ILE A 51 27.63 -5.38 -0.03
CA ILE A 51 27.58 -3.94 0.30
C ILE A 51 27.30 -3.74 1.80
N LYS A 52 26.32 -4.47 2.35
CA LYS A 52 25.98 -4.42 3.78
C LYS A 52 27.16 -4.87 4.65
N ALA A 53 27.80 -5.97 4.28
CA ALA A 53 28.93 -6.53 5.01
C ALA A 53 30.14 -5.57 4.98
N THR A 54 30.45 -4.98 3.83
CA THR A 54 31.50 -3.95 3.69
C THR A 54 31.20 -2.72 4.54
N ARG A 55 29.95 -2.21 4.54
CA ARG A 55 29.54 -1.09 5.38
C ARG A 55 29.72 -1.40 6.86
N ASN A 56 29.36 -2.60 7.30
CA ASN A 56 29.59 -3.03 8.69
C ASN A 56 31.09 -3.13 8.99
N LEU A 57 31.90 -3.63 8.06
CA LEU A 57 33.35 -3.69 8.22
C LEU A 57 33.99 -2.29 8.32
N LEU A 58 33.49 -1.32 7.55
CA LEU A 58 33.92 0.08 7.60
C LEU A 58 33.67 0.67 9.00
N LEU A 59 32.45 0.50 9.51
CA LEU A 59 32.04 1.11 10.78
C LEU A 59 32.64 0.46 12.01
N HIS A 60 32.86 -0.86 11.96
CA HIS A 60 33.24 -1.62 13.15
C HIS A 60 34.68 -2.14 13.14
N ASN A 61 35.34 -2.24 11.97
CA ASN A 61 36.67 -2.83 11.87
C ASN A 61 37.61 -2.10 10.91
N ASN A 62 37.31 -0.84 10.56
CA ASN A 62 38.13 0.00 9.67
C ASN A 62 38.60 -0.74 8.40
N LEU A 63 37.66 -1.47 7.78
CA LEU A 63 37.84 -2.27 6.55
C LEU A 63 38.80 -3.46 6.65
N VAL A 64 39.33 -3.80 7.84
CA VAL A 64 40.14 -5.01 8.05
C VAL A 64 39.24 -6.24 7.99
N ILE A 65 39.52 -7.19 7.08
CA ILE A 65 38.68 -8.39 6.94
C ILE A 65 38.70 -9.24 8.21
N ASN A 66 37.53 -9.69 8.65
CA ASN A 66 37.34 -10.63 9.76
C ASN A 66 36.39 -11.77 9.37
N ASN A 67 36.16 -12.72 10.27
CA ASN A 67 35.27 -13.86 10.01
C ASN A 67 33.82 -13.41 9.78
N ILE A 68 33.33 -12.43 10.54
CA ILE A 68 31.97 -11.89 10.38
C ILE A 68 31.72 -11.42 8.94
N TYR A 69 32.68 -10.70 8.34
CA TYR A 69 32.57 -10.31 6.92
C TYR A 69 32.49 -11.52 5.99
N LYS A 70 33.38 -12.51 6.18
CA LYS A 70 33.39 -13.73 5.36
C LYS A 70 32.08 -14.52 5.47
N ASP A 71 31.46 -14.52 6.63
CA ASP A 71 30.23 -15.26 6.87
C ASP A 71 28.99 -14.51 6.32
N THR A 72 29.06 -13.18 6.19
CA THR A 72 27.88 -12.35 5.88
C THR A 72 27.88 -11.70 4.49
N ALA A 73 29.03 -11.59 3.82
CA ALA A 73 29.14 -10.98 2.49
C ALA A 73 28.63 -11.88 1.35
N GLY A 74 28.30 -13.15 1.63
CA GLY A 74 27.78 -14.09 0.64
C GLY A 74 28.80 -14.46 -0.44
N PRO A 75 28.34 -14.90 -1.62
CA PRO A 75 29.23 -15.32 -2.72
C PRO A 75 30.12 -14.21 -3.27
N ASN A 76 29.75 -12.93 -3.10
CA ASN A 76 30.44 -11.78 -3.66
C ASN A 76 31.57 -11.24 -2.75
N ILE A 77 32.07 -12.04 -1.80
CA ILE A 77 33.21 -11.68 -0.92
C ILE A 77 34.36 -11.07 -1.72
N ARG A 78 34.81 -9.88 -1.30
CA ARG A 78 35.98 -9.21 -1.86
C ARG A 78 37.25 -9.66 -1.15
N LYS A 79 38.36 -9.63 -1.90
CA LYS A 79 39.70 -9.88 -1.38
C LYS A 79 40.39 -8.54 -1.09
N PRO A 80 41.29 -8.47 -0.09
CA PRO A 80 42.12 -7.30 0.10
C PRO A 80 42.98 -7.09 -1.15
N ASN A 81 43.02 -5.88 -1.66
CA ASN A 81 43.90 -5.46 -2.75
C ASN A 81 45.18 -4.77 -2.25
N ASN A 82 45.25 -4.51 -0.94
CA ASN A 82 46.32 -3.81 -0.28
C ASN A 82 46.90 -4.83 0.72
N GLY A 83 48.18 -5.18 0.66
CA GLY A 83 48.79 -6.26 1.47
C GLY A 83 48.66 -6.16 3.01
N ASN A 84 47.90 -5.18 3.52
CA ASN A 84 47.51 -4.98 4.90
C ASN A 84 46.18 -5.66 5.31
N GLY A 85 45.57 -6.48 4.42
CA GLY A 85 44.33 -7.20 4.74
C GLY A 85 43.07 -6.33 4.79
N LYS A 86 43.15 -5.08 4.34
CA LYS A 86 42.00 -4.17 4.25
C LYS A 86 41.35 -4.20 2.87
N LEU A 87 40.03 -4.05 2.85
CA LEU A 87 39.30 -3.75 1.63
C LEU A 87 39.54 -2.29 1.21
N SER A 88 39.64 -2.05 -0.09
CA SER A 88 39.55 -0.70 -0.64
C SER A 88 38.10 -0.34 -0.97
N ILE A 89 37.75 0.92 -0.81
CA ILE A 89 36.50 1.52 -1.29
C ILE A 89 36.89 2.67 -2.20
N ASP A 90 36.81 2.43 -3.51
CA ASP A 90 37.06 3.45 -4.52
C ASP A 90 35.74 4.04 -5.04
N LYS A 91 35.86 5.02 -5.94
CA LYS A 91 34.72 5.70 -6.55
C LYS A 91 33.83 4.71 -7.32
N ASP A 92 34.42 3.76 -8.02
CA ASP A 92 33.69 2.81 -8.87
C ASP A 92 32.85 1.86 -8.01
N TYR A 93 33.41 1.36 -6.90
CA TYR A 93 32.70 0.59 -5.90
C TYR A 93 31.49 1.36 -5.34
N LEU A 94 31.68 2.63 -4.98
CA LEU A 94 30.58 3.46 -4.45
C LEU A 94 29.48 3.68 -5.49
N LEU A 95 29.85 3.98 -6.74
CA LEU A 95 28.89 4.17 -7.83
C LEU A 95 28.11 2.88 -8.14
N GLN A 96 28.80 1.74 -8.19
CA GLN A 96 28.17 0.45 -8.43
C GLN A 96 27.26 0.04 -7.26
N SER A 97 27.67 0.33 -6.01
CA SER A 97 26.84 0.10 -4.83
C SER A 97 25.55 0.93 -4.88
N LEU A 98 25.67 2.22 -5.19
CA LEU A 98 24.53 3.12 -5.32
C LEU A 98 23.58 2.66 -6.43
N LYS A 99 24.12 2.27 -7.59
CA LYS A 99 23.35 1.75 -8.72
C LYS A 99 22.56 0.51 -8.32
N THR A 100 23.21 -0.45 -7.68
CA THR A 100 22.60 -1.70 -7.21
C THR A 100 21.45 -1.44 -6.25
N ILE A 101 21.67 -0.58 -5.25
CA ILE A 101 20.62 -0.23 -4.27
C ILE A 101 19.43 0.44 -4.96
N LYS A 102 19.68 1.40 -5.85
CA LYS A 102 18.61 2.08 -6.59
C LYS A 102 17.79 1.12 -7.46
N GLN A 103 18.47 0.22 -8.17
CA GLN A 103 17.80 -0.77 -9.03
C GLN A 103 16.86 -1.66 -8.22
N VAL A 104 17.33 -2.18 -7.08
CA VAL A 104 16.48 -3.00 -6.21
C VAL A 104 15.30 -2.22 -5.64
N LEU A 105 15.52 -0.96 -5.20
CA LEU A 105 14.43 -0.11 -4.71
C LEU A 105 13.38 0.19 -5.78
N GLU A 106 13.79 0.47 -7.02
CA GLU A 106 12.83 0.70 -8.11
C GLU A 106 12.05 -0.58 -8.46
N LYS A 107 12.68 -1.77 -8.45
CA LYS A 107 11.95 -3.04 -8.63
C LYS A 107 10.88 -3.25 -7.56
N ILE A 108 11.23 -3.02 -6.30
CA ILE A 108 10.27 -3.12 -5.18
C ILE A 108 9.13 -2.12 -5.37
N LYS A 109 9.45 -0.86 -5.71
CA LYS A 109 8.46 0.18 -5.95
C LYS A 109 7.50 -0.18 -7.07
N THR A 110 8.01 -0.61 -8.23
CA THR A 110 7.18 -1.04 -9.36
C THR A 110 6.28 -2.21 -8.96
N ALA A 111 6.83 -3.22 -8.28
CA ALA A 111 6.04 -4.36 -7.83
C ALA A 111 4.90 -3.97 -6.85
N LEU A 112 5.13 -2.98 -5.99
CA LEU A 112 4.09 -2.43 -5.12
C LEU A 112 3.03 -1.67 -5.91
N LEU A 113 3.45 -0.78 -6.81
CA LEU A 113 2.52 -0.02 -7.66
C LEU A 113 1.64 -0.97 -8.47
N ASP A 114 2.20 -1.99 -9.08
CA ASP A 114 1.45 -2.99 -9.85
C ASP A 114 0.50 -3.80 -8.97
N LYS A 115 0.96 -4.24 -7.78
CA LYS A 115 0.15 -5.04 -6.84
C LYS A 115 -1.08 -4.28 -6.35
N TYR A 116 -0.90 -2.99 -6.10
CA TYR A 116 -1.92 -2.13 -5.51
C TYR A 116 -2.60 -1.19 -6.51
N ALA A 117 -2.33 -1.36 -7.81
CA ALA A 117 -2.87 -0.50 -8.88
C ALA A 117 -4.40 -0.45 -8.91
N SER A 118 -5.08 -1.51 -8.46
CA SER A 118 -6.54 -1.59 -8.39
C SER A 118 -7.14 -1.02 -7.11
N TYR A 119 -6.33 -0.64 -6.13
CA TYR A 119 -6.79 -0.05 -4.87
C TYR A 119 -6.90 1.47 -5.03
N THR A 120 -7.83 1.88 -5.87
CA THR A 120 -8.09 3.29 -6.16
C THR A 120 -9.30 3.77 -5.35
N ASN A 121 -9.43 5.08 -5.13
CA ASN A 121 -10.57 5.66 -4.44
C ASN A 121 -11.87 5.32 -5.20
N VAL A 122 -11.88 5.51 -6.52
CA VAL A 122 -13.03 5.19 -7.37
C VAL A 122 -13.42 3.73 -7.27
N GLU A 123 -12.47 2.80 -7.28
CA GLU A 123 -12.79 1.36 -7.15
C GLU A 123 -13.36 1.03 -5.75
N ALA A 124 -12.85 1.65 -4.69
CA ALA A 124 -13.42 1.50 -3.34
C ALA A 124 -14.86 2.05 -3.26
N VAL A 125 -15.09 3.24 -3.81
CA VAL A 125 -16.41 3.88 -3.84
C VAL A 125 -17.38 3.11 -4.73
N LYS A 126 -16.93 2.59 -5.87
CA LYS A 126 -17.71 1.73 -6.77
C LYS A 126 -18.14 0.44 -6.08
N ARG A 127 -17.26 -0.21 -5.32
CA ARG A 127 -17.61 -1.41 -4.51
C ARG A 127 -18.62 -1.09 -3.43
N LEU A 128 -18.46 0.05 -2.73
CA LEU A 128 -19.44 0.52 -1.76
C LEU A 128 -20.81 0.74 -2.41
N PHE A 129 -20.82 1.39 -3.58
CA PHE A 129 -22.03 1.63 -4.35
C PHE A 129 -22.72 0.31 -4.75
N GLN A 130 -21.99 -0.66 -5.29
CA GLN A 130 -22.51 -1.98 -5.65
C GLN A 130 -23.02 -2.79 -4.45
N TYR A 131 -22.41 -2.60 -3.27
CA TYR A 131 -22.87 -3.23 -2.04
C TYR A 131 -24.23 -2.67 -1.59
N ILE A 132 -24.40 -1.34 -1.68
CA ILE A 132 -25.65 -0.65 -1.32
C ILE A 132 -26.75 -0.98 -2.35
N PHE A 133 -26.48 -0.72 -3.63
CA PHE A 133 -27.42 -0.86 -4.74
C PHE A 133 -27.20 -2.20 -5.46
N LYS A 134 -28.00 -3.21 -5.08
CA LYS A 134 -27.93 -4.55 -5.69
C LYS A 134 -28.75 -4.67 -6.97
N THR A 135 -29.62 -3.69 -7.25
CA THR A 135 -30.44 -3.72 -8.46
C THR A 135 -29.60 -3.47 -9.71
N PRO A 136 -29.82 -4.23 -10.80
CA PRO A 136 -29.04 -4.13 -12.03
C PRO A 136 -29.24 -2.79 -12.78
N ILE A 137 -30.23 -1.98 -12.36
CA ILE A 137 -30.50 -0.67 -12.95
C ILE A 137 -29.49 0.39 -12.49
N MET A 138 -28.91 0.25 -11.29
CA MET A 138 -27.95 1.20 -10.72
C MET A 138 -26.53 0.78 -11.10
N VAL A 139 -26.05 1.27 -12.23
CA VAL A 139 -24.68 1.02 -12.71
C VAL A 139 -23.84 2.25 -12.41
N PHE A 140 -22.78 2.08 -11.62
CA PHE A 140 -21.95 3.19 -11.12
C PHE A 140 -21.49 4.14 -12.25
N GLU A 141 -21.01 3.60 -13.36
CA GLU A 141 -20.49 4.35 -14.51
C GLU A 141 -21.57 5.16 -15.26
N LYS A 142 -22.85 4.79 -15.10
CA LYS A 142 -24.00 5.53 -15.65
C LYS A 142 -24.42 6.68 -14.75
N GLU A 143 -24.12 6.59 -13.46
CA GLU A 143 -24.54 7.56 -12.45
C GLU A 143 -23.48 8.63 -12.20
N PHE A 144 -22.19 8.32 -12.41
CA PHE A 144 -21.08 9.22 -12.05
C PHE A 144 -20.10 9.51 -13.19
N GLU A 145 -19.47 10.67 -13.10
CA GLU A 145 -18.34 11.10 -13.92
C GLU A 145 -17.05 10.96 -13.13
N ILE A 146 -16.03 10.40 -13.78
CA ILE A 146 -14.74 10.07 -13.17
C ILE A 146 -13.65 10.83 -13.91
N ASP A 147 -12.77 11.49 -13.16
CA ASP A 147 -11.53 12.10 -13.66
C ASP A 147 -10.40 11.79 -12.67
N ASP A 148 -9.27 11.29 -13.16
CA ASP A 148 -8.05 10.95 -12.39
C ASP A 148 -8.28 10.36 -10.97
N ASP A 149 -9.00 9.23 -10.89
CA ASP A 149 -9.39 8.55 -9.63
C ASP A 149 -10.24 9.39 -8.66
N GLN A 150 -10.97 10.38 -9.18
CA GLN A 150 -11.92 11.18 -8.44
C GLN A 150 -13.29 11.15 -9.10
N ILE A 151 -14.33 11.27 -8.28
CA ILE A 151 -15.71 11.40 -8.75
C ILE A 151 -16.00 12.89 -8.85
N VAL A 152 -15.99 13.43 -10.07
CA VAL A 152 -16.12 14.87 -10.30
C VAL A 152 -17.56 15.34 -10.48
N GLY A 153 -18.48 14.41 -10.75
CA GLY A 153 -19.86 14.75 -11.02
C GLY A 153 -20.79 13.55 -11.04
N PHE A 154 -22.09 13.84 -11.14
CA PHE A 154 -23.14 12.84 -11.32
C PHE A 154 -23.93 13.15 -12.59
N LYS A 155 -24.38 12.10 -13.28
CA LYS A 155 -25.10 12.19 -14.55
C LYS A 155 -26.60 12.12 -14.29
N SER A 156 -27.31 13.23 -14.49
CA SER A 156 -28.76 13.27 -14.28
C SER A 156 -29.57 12.69 -15.46
N GLU A 157 -29.06 12.80 -16.68
CA GLU A 157 -29.82 12.49 -17.90
C GLU A 157 -30.10 11.00 -18.12
N ASN A 158 -29.22 10.12 -17.60
CA ASN A 158 -29.31 8.66 -17.77
C ASN A 158 -29.52 7.91 -16.46
N SER A 159 -29.87 8.64 -15.40
CA SER A 159 -29.96 8.07 -14.07
C SER A 159 -31.20 7.19 -13.90
N ALA A 160 -31.05 6.07 -13.20
CA ALA A 160 -32.17 5.18 -12.86
C ALA A 160 -32.92 5.59 -11.58
N ILE A 161 -32.63 6.78 -11.04
CA ILE A 161 -33.19 7.35 -9.80
C ILE A 161 -34.71 7.17 -9.63
N ASP A 162 -35.49 7.37 -10.70
CA ASP A 162 -36.96 7.32 -10.62
C ASP A 162 -37.53 5.91 -10.52
N ARG A 163 -36.69 4.90 -10.75
CA ARG A 163 -37.06 3.47 -10.67
C ARG A 163 -36.58 2.81 -9.38
N LEU A 164 -35.97 3.58 -8.49
CA LEU A 164 -35.48 3.09 -7.20
C LEU A 164 -36.63 2.80 -6.24
N SER A 165 -36.46 1.75 -5.43
CA SER A 165 -37.31 1.52 -4.26
C SER A 165 -37.16 2.66 -3.23
N THR A 166 -38.11 2.81 -2.30
CA THR A 166 -38.04 3.84 -1.26
C THR A 166 -36.75 3.76 -0.43
N SER A 167 -36.30 2.56 -0.09
CA SER A 167 -35.04 2.33 0.65
C SER A 167 -33.80 2.69 -0.17
N GLU A 168 -33.76 2.31 -1.45
CA GLU A 168 -32.61 2.65 -2.31
C GLU A 168 -32.58 4.15 -2.60
N ARG A 169 -33.74 4.77 -2.81
CA ARG A 169 -33.83 6.21 -2.97
C ARG A 169 -33.28 6.94 -1.75
N PHE A 170 -33.61 6.46 -0.54
CA PHE A 170 -33.05 7.00 0.70
C PHE A 170 -31.51 6.92 0.74
N PHE A 171 -30.91 5.77 0.40
CA PHE A 171 -29.45 5.65 0.32
C PHE A 171 -28.83 6.58 -0.71
N TYR A 172 -29.45 6.70 -1.89
CA TYR A 172 -28.95 7.52 -2.98
C TYR A 172 -29.03 9.01 -2.65
N ASP A 173 -30.11 9.44 -2.00
CA ASP A 173 -30.27 10.83 -1.58
C ASP A 173 -29.23 11.20 -0.49
N ILE A 174 -28.92 10.30 0.47
CA ILE A 174 -27.82 10.52 1.43
C ILE A 174 -26.48 10.63 0.70
N TRP A 175 -26.23 9.73 -0.26
CA TRP A 175 -25.01 9.72 -1.05
C TRP A 175 -24.79 11.04 -1.78
N LEU A 176 -25.80 11.52 -2.52
CA LEU A 176 -25.69 12.79 -3.25
C LEU A 176 -25.54 13.99 -2.33
N ALA A 177 -26.24 13.98 -1.18
CA ALA A 177 -26.14 15.06 -0.22
C ALA A 177 -24.74 15.15 0.40
N HIS A 178 -24.15 14.00 0.75
CA HIS A 178 -22.82 13.95 1.32
C HIS A 178 -21.74 14.27 0.27
N SER A 179 -21.77 13.62 -0.90
CA SER A 179 -20.71 13.74 -1.92
C SER A 179 -20.76 15.03 -2.73
N PHE A 180 -21.94 15.61 -2.95
CA PHE A 180 -22.10 16.77 -3.86
C PHE A 180 -22.84 17.95 -3.22
N GLY A 181 -23.05 17.92 -1.90
CA GLY A 181 -23.73 19.01 -1.17
C GLY A 181 -25.18 19.25 -1.60
N LYS A 182 -25.85 18.25 -2.19
CA LYS A 182 -27.26 18.37 -2.58
C LYS A 182 -28.16 18.40 -1.35
N CYS A 183 -29.31 19.08 -1.49
CA CYS A 183 -30.28 19.16 -0.41
C CYS A 183 -30.90 17.77 -0.14
N PHE A 184 -30.61 17.19 1.02
CA PHE A 184 -31.25 15.98 1.50
C PHE A 184 -32.61 16.32 2.10
N GLN A 185 -33.69 16.05 1.37
CA GLN A 185 -35.03 16.16 1.92
C GLN A 185 -35.41 14.84 2.60
N PHE A 186 -35.17 14.78 3.91
CA PHE A 186 -35.58 13.63 4.71
C PHE A 186 -37.11 13.49 4.69
N LYS A 187 -37.62 12.43 4.06
CA LYS A 187 -39.05 12.09 4.11
C LYS A 187 -39.37 11.38 5.43
N PRO A 188 -40.34 11.85 6.22
CA PRO A 188 -40.77 11.14 7.43
C PRO A 188 -41.12 9.68 7.13
N GLY A 189 -40.66 8.75 7.98
CA GLY A 189 -40.90 7.31 7.81
C GLY A 189 -39.87 6.54 6.96
N SER A 190 -38.94 7.22 6.27
CA SER A 190 -37.92 6.57 5.43
C SER A 190 -37.06 5.56 6.19
N ILE A 191 -36.69 5.89 7.44
CA ILE A 191 -35.91 5.00 8.31
C ILE A 191 -36.77 3.87 8.89
N TYR A 192 -38.05 4.15 9.17
CA TYR A 192 -38.97 3.18 9.78
C TYR A 192 -39.28 1.99 8.84
N HIS A 193 -39.12 2.20 7.53
CA HIS A 193 -39.33 1.16 6.51
C HIS A 193 -38.07 0.36 6.16
N LEU A 194 -36.93 0.62 6.82
CA LEU A 194 -35.73 -0.19 6.61
C LEU A 194 -35.88 -1.51 7.36
N ASP A 195 -35.74 -2.62 6.63
CA ASP A 195 -35.59 -3.94 7.23
C ASP A 195 -34.20 -4.08 7.91
N ASN A 196 -34.02 -5.16 8.68
CA ASN A 196 -32.75 -5.42 9.39
C ASN A 196 -31.53 -5.42 8.44
N ASN A 197 -31.69 -5.90 7.21
CA ASN A 197 -30.62 -5.94 6.22
C ASN A 197 -30.22 -4.52 5.75
N ASN A 198 -31.19 -3.65 5.47
CA ASN A 198 -30.91 -2.27 5.10
C ASN A 198 -30.43 -1.43 6.29
N ILE A 199 -30.80 -1.77 7.52
CA ILE A 199 -30.21 -1.15 8.73
C ILE A 199 -28.72 -1.46 8.83
N GLU A 200 -28.31 -2.72 8.62
CA GLU A 200 -26.87 -3.06 8.61
C GLU A 200 -26.12 -2.40 7.46
N LYS A 201 -26.72 -2.34 6.26
CA LYS A 201 -26.16 -1.57 5.14
C LYS A 201 -25.98 -0.09 5.50
N LEU A 202 -26.94 0.51 6.19
CA LEU A 202 -26.86 1.91 6.60
C LEU A 202 -25.75 2.15 7.63
N LYS A 203 -25.58 1.25 8.61
CA LYS A 203 -24.45 1.33 9.55
C LYS A 203 -23.12 1.29 8.81
N TYR A 204 -22.96 0.34 7.90
CA TYR A 204 -21.76 0.23 7.08
C TYR A 204 -21.55 1.48 6.22
N PHE A 205 -22.59 1.95 5.54
CA PHE A 205 -22.53 3.13 4.70
C PHE A 205 -22.10 4.38 5.49
N ILE A 206 -22.69 4.62 6.66
CA ILE A 206 -22.32 5.73 7.55
C ILE A 206 -20.85 5.63 7.97
N SER A 207 -20.38 4.44 8.33
CA SER A 207 -18.97 4.23 8.71
C SER A 207 -18.00 4.46 7.55
N ALA A 208 -18.49 4.33 6.31
CA ALA A 208 -17.71 4.48 5.09
C ALA A 208 -17.84 5.86 4.43
N LEU A 209 -18.60 6.80 5.03
CA LEU A 209 -18.82 8.14 4.44
C LEU A 209 -17.53 8.93 4.23
N GLU A 210 -16.49 8.67 5.01
CA GLU A 210 -15.18 9.32 4.80
C GLU A 210 -14.56 8.95 3.46
N LEU A 211 -14.84 7.76 2.90
CA LEU A 211 -14.42 7.39 1.55
C LEU A 211 -15.05 8.29 0.48
N LEU A 212 -16.22 8.88 0.79
CA LEU A 212 -16.94 9.77 -0.10
C LEU A 212 -16.51 11.23 0.02
N LYS A 213 -15.59 11.55 0.94
CA LYS A 213 -14.95 12.88 1.02
C LYS A 213 -13.75 12.87 0.08
N SER A 214 -13.99 13.20 -1.19
CA SER A 214 -12.95 13.64 -2.13
C SER A 214 -12.64 15.11 -1.92
#